data_AF-A0A9X5X7D7-F1
#
_entry.id   AF-A0A9X5X7D7-F1
#
_cell.length_a   1.000
_cell.length_b   1.000
_cell.length_c   1.000
_cell.angle_alpha   90.00
_cell.angle_beta   90.00
_cell.angle_gamma   90.00
#
_symmetry.space_group_name_H-M   'P 1'
#
loop_
_entity.id
_entity.type
_entity.pdbx_description
1 polymer ?
#
loop_
_entity_poly.entity_id
_entity_poly.type
_entity_poly.pdbx_seq_one_letter_code
_entity_poly.pdbx_strand_id
1 'polypeptide(L)'
;EQRRTGYVDDVLVLANHPTRLGIDSPHEIRGWRDAAPEIMIGMEGAPGAQGGGIPGWVGSGQQRGEYTNKPSENSFAGYPENAYVLYGGFDWMTATVGGMWDAMLAEGRLFTITTNSDVHRVVFDTWKNGDWAPGQNFDNTGHVPDPVNTDSQQPGGDFWPGQFSRTHVGVTRYGYRAVMAGLRAGRVWL
;
A
#
# COMPACT_ATOMS: atom_id res chain seq x y z
N GLU A 1 -21.05 6.94 6.27
CA GLU A 1 -22.07 8.01 6.16
C GLU A 1 -22.18 8.65 4.77
N GLN A 2 -21.08 9.16 4.20
CA GLN A 2 -21.11 9.79 2.87
C GLN A 2 -21.69 8.90 1.75
N ARG A 3 -21.33 7.60 1.73
CA ARG A 3 -21.93 6.63 0.80
C ARG A 3 -23.43 6.41 1.03
N ARG A 4 -23.85 6.36 2.30
CA ARG A 4 -25.26 6.13 2.70
C ARG A 4 -26.16 7.30 2.30
N THR A 5 -25.64 8.52 2.37
CA THR A 5 -26.34 9.75 2.00
C THR A 5 -26.24 10.08 0.50
N GLY A 6 -25.45 9.32 -0.26
CA GLY A 6 -25.25 9.53 -1.70
C GLY A 6 -24.29 10.68 -2.04
N TYR A 7 -23.53 11.20 -1.07
CA TYR A 7 -22.49 12.20 -1.33
C TYR A 7 -21.34 11.64 -2.16
N VAL A 8 -20.95 10.39 -1.88
CA VAL A 8 -20.07 9.60 -2.76
C VAL A 8 -20.85 8.42 -3.29
N ASP A 9 -20.61 8.09 -4.56
CA ASP A 9 -21.24 6.96 -5.23
C ASP A 9 -20.87 5.62 -4.57
N ASP A 10 -19.60 5.49 -4.20
CA ASP A 10 -19.06 4.26 -3.61
C ASP A 10 -17.71 4.52 -2.93
N VAL A 11 -17.28 3.60 -2.06
CA VAL A 11 -15.97 3.66 -1.39
C VAL A 11 -15.41 2.26 -1.16
N LEU A 12 -14.09 2.14 -1.30
CA LEU A 12 -13.30 0.99 -0.86
C LEU A 12 -12.13 1.49 0.00
N VAL A 13 -11.76 0.69 0.98
CA VAL A 13 -10.60 0.88 1.83
C VAL A 13 -9.78 -0.41 1.80
N LEU A 14 -8.47 -0.24 1.67
CA LEU A 14 -7.48 -1.29 1.82
C LEU A 14 -6.38 -0.76 2.73
N ALA A 15 -5.88 -1.60 3.64
CA ALA A 15 -4.70 -1.26 4.44
C ALA A 15 -3.46 -1.23 3.52
N ASN A 16 -2.73 -0.13 3.51
CA ASN A 16 -1.53 0.05 2.69
C ASN A 16 -0.30 -0.31 3.51
N HIS A 17 0.61 -1.14 2.98
CA HIS A 17 1.84 -1.53 3.69
C HIS A 17 1.64 -1.95 5.18
N PRO A 18 0.69 -2.85 5.51
CA PRO A 18 0.18 -3.01 6.89
C PRO A 18 1.26 -3.38 7.91
N THR A 19 2.23 -4.23 7.54
CA THR A 19 3.31 -4.62 8.46
C THR A 19 4.59 -3.80 8.31
N ARG A 20 4.67 -2.85 7.36
CA ARG A 20 5.88 -2.04 7.14
C ARG A 20 6.24 -1.19 8.36
N LEU A 21 5.24 -0.58 9.00
CA LEU A 21 5.40 0.08 10.31
C LEU A 21 4.79 -0.74 11.45
N GLY A 22 4.02 -1.78 11.12
CA GLY A 22 3.35 -2.65 12.07
C GLY A 22 2.29 -1.92 12.90
N ILE A 23 1.73 -0.82 12.40
CA ILE A 23 0.75 0.01 13.13
C ILE A 23 -0.62 -0.68 13.14
N ASP A 24 -1.01 -1.28 12.00
CA ASP A 24 -2.31 -1.92 11.85
C ASP A 24 -2.29 -3.30 12.52
N SER A 25 -2.88 -3.44 13.70
CA SER A 25 -2.90 -4.72 14.41
C SER A 25 -3.88 -5.73 13.80
N PRO A 26 -3.73 -7.06 14.03
CA PRO A 26 -4.61 -8.06 13.43
C PRO A 26 -6.06 -7.92 13.89
N HIS A 27 -6.28 -7.47 15.13
CA HIS A 27 -7.62 -7.29 15.69
C HIS A 27 -8.29 -6.02 15.18
N GLU A 28 -7.55 -4.94 14.90
CA GLU A 28 -8.08 -3.74 14.25
C GLU A 28 -8.49 -4.01 12.81
N ILE A 29 -7.65 -4.71 12.04
CA ILE A 29 -8.01 -5.07 10.65
C ILE A 29 -9.28 -5.92 10.62
N ARG A 30 -9.42 -6.87 11.55
CA ARG A 30 -10.66 -7.64 11.75
C ARG A 30 -11.84 -6.75 12.13
N GLY A 31 -11.63 -5.83 13.08
CA GLY A 31 -12.65 -4.88 13.52
C GLY A 31 -13.14 -3.98 12.39
N TRP A 32 -12.24 -3.45 11.55
CA TRP A 32 -12.60 -2.67 10.37
C TRP A 32 -13.37 -3.49 9.35
N ARG A 33 -12.93 -4.74 9.12
CA ARG A 33 -13.62 -5.67 8.21
C ARG A 33 -15.03 -5.99 8.71
N ASP A 34 -15.21 -6.20 10.01
CA ASP A 34 -16.51 -6.52 10.62
C ASP A 34 -17.44 -5.30 10.65
N ALA A 35 -16.90 -4.10 10.89
CA ALA A 35 -17.67 -2.88 10.94
C ALA A 35 -18.26 -2.49 9.57
N ALA A 36 -17.54 -2.75 8.47
CA ALA A 36 -17.99 -2.41 7.12
C ALA A 36 -17.38 -3.36 6.05
N PRO A 37 -17.87 -4.60 5.93
CA PRO A 37 -17.35 -5.60 4.99
C PRO A 37 -17.59 -5.25 3.51
N GLU A 38 -18.33 -4.21 3.21
CA GLU A 38 -18.49 -3.67 1.87
C GLU A 38 -17.56 -2.48 1.57
N ILE A 39 -16.84 -1.98 2.58
CA ILE A 39 -15.90 -0.85 2.48
C ILE A 39 -14.46 -1.32 2.71
N MET A 40 -14.15 -1.88 3.87
CA MET A 40 -12.81 -2.41 4.18
C MET A 40 -12.68 -3.81 3.61
N ILE A 41 -12.03 -3.94 2.45
CA ILE A 41 -12.07 -5.18 1.67
C ILE A 41 -10.78 -5.97 1.65
N GLY A 42 -9.67 -5.41 2.13
CA GLY A 42 -8.39 -6.06 1.94
C GLY A 42 -7.20 -5.23 2.38
N MET A 43 -6.04 -5.62 1.86
CA MET A 43 -4.78 -4.93 2.07
C MET A 43 -3.93 -4.99 0.81
N GLU A 44 -2.95 -4.10 0.74
CA GLU A 44 -1.79 -4.28 -0.11
C GLU A 44 -0.92 -5.38 0.49
N GLY A 45 -0.92 -6.55 -0.15
CA GLY A 45 -0.09 -7.68 0.30
C GLY A 45 1.16 -7.89 -0.55
N ALA A 46 1.23 -7.24 -1.72
CA ALA A 46 2.42 -7.18 -2.56
C ALA A 46 2.79 -5.70 -2.73
N PRO A 47 3.67 -5.16 -1.87
CA PRO A 47 3.88 -3.73 -1.74
C PRO A 47 4.46 -3.06 -2.99
N GLY A 48 4.22 -1.76 -3.08
CA GLY A 48 4.92 -0.81 -3.94
C GLY A 48 6.42 -0.69 -3.63
N ALA A 49 7.05 0.42 -3.97
CA ALA A 49 8.47 0.69 -3.69
C ALA A 49 9.45 -0.43 -4.10
N GLN A 50 9.13 -1.11 -5.21
CA GLN A 50 9.89 -2.27 -5.71
C GLN A 50 11.21 -1.87 -6.37
N GLY A 51 11.43 -0.59 -6.64
CA GLY A 51 12.69 -0.01 -7.08
C GLY A 51 13.70 0.20 -5.94
N GLY A 52 13.27 0.15 -4.66
CA GLY A 52 14.14 0.36 -3.49
C GLY A 52 15.34 -0.59 -3.40
N GLY A 53 15.28 -1.74 -4.06
CA GLY A 53 16.39 -2.70 -4.13
C GLY A 53 17.41 -2.45 -5.24
N ILE A 54 17.28 -1.38 -6.05
CA ILE A 54 18.22 -1.08 -7.14
C ILE A 54 19.50 -0.42 -6.55
N PRO A 55 20.68 -1.05 -6.68
CA PRO A 55 21.92 -0.53 -6.08
C PRO A 55 22.36 0.82 -6.65
N GLY A 56 22.94 1.67 -5.80
CA GLY A 56 23.71 2.86 -6.21
C GLY A 56 22.96 4.20 -6.21
N TRP A 57 21.68 4.23 -5.85
CA TRP A 57 20.86 5.46 -5.92
C TRP A 57 20.01 5.70 -4.67
N VAL A 58 19.41 4.64 -4.12
CA VAL A 58 18.79 4.62 -2.80
C VAL A 58 19.86 4.09 -1.85
N GLY A 59 20.21 4.84 -0.80
CA GLY A 59 21.40 4.57 0.04
C GLY A 59 21.51 3.15 0.61
N SER A 60 22.66 2.81 1.21
CA SER A 60 22.89 1.48 1.81
C SER A 60 21.78 1.09 2.78
N GLY A 61 21.22 -0.12 2.62
CA GLY A 61 20.17 -0.66 3.50
C GLY A 61 18.75 -0.62 2.92
N GLN A 62 18.57 -0.04 1.72
CA GLN A 62 17.29 -0.07 1.02
C GLN A 62 17.03 -1.43 0.36
N GLN A 63 15.76 -1.84 0.31
CA GLN A 63 15.33 -3.09 -0.30
C GLN A 63 13.97 -2.95 -0.96
N ARG A 64 13.57 -3.97 -1.72
CA ARG A 64 12.25 -4.01 -2.37
C ARG A 64 11.13 -3.82 -1.34
N GLY A 65 10.17 -2.95 -1.65
CA GLY A 65 9.06 -2.56 -0.79
C GLY A 65 9.42 -1.65 0.37
N GLU A 66 10.70 -1.28 0.53
CA GLU A 66 11.18 -0.44 1.63
C GLU A 66 10.77 -0.94 3.02
N TYR A 67 10.66 -2.27 3.18
CA TYR A 67 10.41 -2.95 4.46
C TYR A 67 11.70 -3.00 5.29
N THR A 68 12.30 -1.84 5.57
CA THR A 68 13.58 -1.71 6.27
C THR A 68 13.43 -1.38 7.76
N ASN A 69 12.18 -1.28 8.21
CA ASN A 69 11.84 -0.82 9.55
C ASN A 69 11.99 -1.94 10.59
N LYS A 70 11.84 -1.55 11.85
CA LYS A 70 11.83 -2.42 13.03
C LYS A 70 10.67 -2.04 13.92
N PRO A 71 10.25 -2.92 14.87
CA PRO A 71 9.26 -2.56 15.87
C PRO A 71 9.58 -1.21 16.55
N SER A 72 8.56 -0.38 16.70
CA SER A 72 8.61 0.90 17.40
C SER A 72 7.53 0.94 18.49
N GLU A 73 7.50 2.01 19.28
CA GLU A 73 6.43 2.24 20.27
C GLU A 73 5.03 2.34 19.65
N ASN A 74 4.94 2.73 18.37
CA ASN A 74 3.69 2.83 17.62
C ASN A 74 3.28 1.52 16.96
N SER A 75 4.15 0.51 16.99
CA SER A 75 3.88 -0.77 16.37
C SER A 75 3.08 -1.66 17.31
N PHE A 76 2.22 -2.51 16.75
CA PHE A 76 1.54 -3.55 17.50
C PHE A 76 2.56 -4.49 18.12
N ALA A 77 2.62 -4.49 19.46
CA ALA A 77 3.62 -5.23 20.24
C ALA A 77 3.61 -6.75 19.99
N GLY A 78 2.51 -7.30 19.47
CA GLY A 78 2.42 -8.72 19.13
C GLY A 78 3.12 -9.12 17.84
N TYR A 79 3.62 -8.17 17.04
CA TYR A 79 4.36 -8.53 15.83
C TYR A 79 5.78 -8.99 16.12
N PRO A 80 6.18 -10.17 15.62
CA PRO A 80 7.58 -10.57 15.63
C PRO A 80 8.41 -9.69 14.68
N GLU A 81 9.73 -9.62 14.88
CA GLU A 81 10.63 -8.83 14.01
C GLU A 81 10.53 -9.21 12.53
N ASN A 82 10.23 -10.48 12.25
CA ASN A 82 10.10 -10.98 10.90
C ASN A 82 8.81 -10.51 10.19
N ALA A 83 7.88 -9.87 10.91
CA ALA A 83 6.73 -9.21 10.28
C ALA A 83 7.16 -7.97 9.47
N TYR A 84 8.30 -7.36 9.77
CA TYR A 84 8.75 -6.10 9.18
C TYR A 84 9.60 -6.30 7.92
N VAL A 85 9.63 -7.51 7.35
CA VAL A 85 10.38 -7.84 6.13
C VAL A 85 9.48 -8.54 5.11
N LEU A 86 9.90 -8.55 3.84
CA LEU A 86 9.18 -9.23 2.77
C LEU A 86 9.60 -10.68 2.55
N TYR A 87 8.64 -11.46 2.08
CA TYR A 87 8.80 -12.87 1.73
C TYR A 87 8.43 -13.06 0.26
N GLY A 88 9.45 -13.26 -0.58
CA GLY A 88 9.23 -13.40 -2.04
C GLY A 88 8.57 -12.17 -2.68
N GLY A 89 8.71 -10.98 -2.06
CA GLY A 89 8.07 -9.75 -2.51
C GLY A 89 6.68 -9.48 -1.92
N PHE A 90 6.22 -10.30 -0.96
CA PHE A 90 4.93 -10.13 -0.27
C PHE A 90 5.11 -9.74 1.19
N ASP A 91 4.14 -8.96 1.70
CA ASP A 91 3.98 -8.62 3.11
C ASP A 91 3.85 -9.90 3.96
N TRP A 92 4.39 -9.89 5.18
CA TRP A 92 4.39 -11.04 6.07
C TRP A 92 2.99 -11.59 6.36
N MET A 93 1.97 -10.73 6.50
CA MET A 93 0.59 -11.19 6.72
C MET A 93 0.03 -11.98 5.53
N THR A 94 0.50 -11.67 4.32
CA THR A 94 0.09 -12.34 3.09
C THR A 94 0.86 -13.64 2.87
N ALA A 95 2.16 -13.63 3.15
CA ALA A 95 3.06 -14.75 2.87
C ALA A 95 3.04 -15.85 3.94
N THR A 96 2.49 -15.58 5.12
CA THR A 96 2.48 -16.55 6.23
C THR A 96 1.33 -17.54 6.08
N VAL A 97 1.65 -18.79 5.76
CA VAL A 97 0.70 -19.91 5.74
C VAL A 97 0.13 -20.14 7.14
N GLY A 98 -1.20 -20.27 7.24
CA GLY A 98 -1.95 -20.32 8.49
C GLY A 98 -1.98 -19.00 9.25
N GLY A 99 -1.50 -17.92 8.64
CA GLY A 99 -1.42 -16.59 9.22
C GLY A 99 -2.72 -15.80 9.14
N MET A 100 -2.59 -14.48 9.25
CA MET A 100 -3.73 -13.57 9.33
C MET A 100 -4.64 -13.64 8.09
N TRP A 101 -4.08 -13.67 6.88
CA TRP A 101 -4.87 -13.76 5.64
C TRP A 101 -5.63 -15.08 5.54
N ASP A 102 -4.95 -16.22 5.78
CA ASP A 102 -5.57 -17.55 5.78
C ASP A 102 -6.70 -17.65 6.81
N ALA A 103 -6.50 -17.09 8.01
CA ALA A 103 -7.53 -17.07 9.05
C ALA A 103 -8.76 -16.26 8.64
N MET A 104 -8.58 -15.12 7.98
CA MET A 104 -9.71 -14.34 7.43
C MET A 104 -10.51 -15.18 6.43
N LEU A 105 -9.83 -15.83 5.48
CA LEU A 105 -10.50 -16.66 4.48
C LEU A 105 -11.21 -17.87 5.11
N ALA A 106 -10.57 -18.57 6.06
CA ALA A 106 -11.13 -19.72 6.75
C ALA A 106 -12.39 -19.38 7.57
N GLU A 107 -12.46 -18.16 8.10
CA GLU A 107 -13.63 -17.64 8.81
C GLU A 107 -14.74 -17.13 7.88
N GLY A 108 -14.61 -17.31 6.56
CA GLY A 108 -15.57 -16.82 5.57
C GLY A 108 -15.48 -15.30 5.34
N ARG A 109 -14.38 -14.67 5.76
CA ARG A 109 -14.12 -13.24 5.59
C ARG A 109 -13.23 -13.06 4.37
N LEU A 110 -13.87 -12.95 3.20
CA LEU A 110 -13.13 -12.60 1.99
C LEU A 110 -12.32 -11.32 2.24
N PHE A 111 -11.00 -11.42 2.05
CA PHE A 111 -10.06 -10.34 2.27
C PHE A 111 -9.09 -10.29 1.09
N THR A 112 -9.23 -9.26 0.27
CA THR A 112 -8.53 -9.09 -1.00
C THR A 112 -7.07 -8.70 -0.77
N ILE A 113 -6.18 -9.35 -1.52
CA ILE A 113 -4.79 -8.90 -1.66
C ILE A 113 -4.67 -8.09 -2.95
N THR A 114 -4.06 -6.91 -2.84
CA THR A 114 -3.70 -6.08 -3.99
C THR A 114 -2.20 -5.88 -4.08
N THR A 115 -1.77 -5.51 -5.28
CA THR A 115 -0.46 -4.93 -5.55
C THR A 115 -0.63 -3.56 -6.18
N ASN A 116 0.17 -2.60 -5.74
CA ASN A 116 0.21 -1.26 -6.28
C ASN A 116 1.66 -0.76 -6.35
N SER A 117 1.89 0.45 -6.85
CA SER A 117 3.24 0.99 -7.00
C SER A 117 3.76 1.77 -5.80
N ASP A 118 2.86 2.24 -4.94
CA ASP A 118 3.10 3.24 -3.88
C ASP A 118 4.01 4.38 -4.37
N VAL A 119 3.73 4.88 -5.59
CA VAL A 119 4.71 5.70 -6.32
C VAL A 119 4.81 7.10 -5.71
N HIS A 120 5.99 7.42 -5.19
CA HIS A 120 6.36 8.74 -4.68
C HIS A 120 7.52 9.33 -5.49
N ARG A 121 8.51 8.49 -5.86
CA ARG A 121 9.70 8.85 -6.66
C ARG A 121 10.14 7.68 -7.52
N VAL A 122 9.97 7.83 -8.82
CA VAL A 122 10.34 6.80 -9.79
C VAL A 122 11.87 6.71 -9.91
N VAL A 123 12.38 5.50 -9.93
CA VAL A 123 13.81 5.24 -10.17
C VAL A 123 14.26 5.88 -11.48
N PHE A 124 15.38 6.61 -11.43
CA PHE A 124 15.98 7.31 -12.57
C PHE A 124 15.13 8.44 -13.18
N ASP A 125 14.08 8.89 -12.52
CA ASP A 125 13.36 10.08 -12.97
C ASP A 125 14.20 11.35 -12.74
N THR A 126 13.88 12.41 -13.49
CA THR A 126 14.59 13.70 -13.43
C THR A 126 13.89 14.74 -12.55
N TRP A 127 12.78 14.36 -11.92
CA TRP A 127 11.99 15.24 -11.08
C TRP A 127 12.31 15.05 -9.60
N LYS A 128 12.43 16.17 -8.87
CA LYS A 128 12.44 16.21 -7.41
C LYS A 128 11.31 17.09 -6.90
N ASN A 129 10.94 16.96 -5.63
CA ASN A 129 10.12 17.96 -4.95
C ASN A 129 10.81 19.34 -5.05
N GLY A 130 10.02 20.39 -5.24
CA GLY A 130 10.53 21.76 -5.22
C GLY A 130 11.06 22.15 -3.84
N ASP A 131 11.69 23.31 -3.77
CA ASP A 131 12.26 23.84 -2.53
C ASP A 131 11.19 24.67 -1.78
N TRP A 132 11.16 24.56 -0.46
CA TRP A 132 10.25 25.34 0.38
C TRP A 132 10.58 26.84 0.32
N ALA A 133 9.57 27.68 0.15
CA ALA A 133 9.76 29.11 0.35
C ALA A 133 10.01 29.43 1.84
N PRO A 134 10.68 30.54 2.19
CA PRO A 134 10.94 30.90 3.58
C PRO A 134 9.67 30.90 4.44
N GLY A 135 9.68 30.13 5.53
CA GLY A 135 8.57 30.01 6.47
C GLY A 135 7.47 29.00 6.07
N GLN A 136 7.56 28.37 4.90
CA GLN A 136 6.61 27.33 4.48
C GLN A 136 7.05 25.93 4.90
N ASN A 137 6.07 25.09 5.22
CA ASN A 137 6.25 23.67 5.52
C ASN A 137 4.94 22.92 5.27
N PHE A 138 4.98 21.59 5.40
CA PHE A 138 3.80 20.76 5.15
C PHE A 138 2.63 21.10 6.07
N ASP A 139 2.89 21.44 7.34
CA ASP A 139 1.84 21.74 8.31
C ASP A 139 1.03 22.99 7.95
N ASN A 140 1.65 23.96 7.25
CA ASN A 140 0.99 25.22 6.88
C ASN A 140 0.54 25.31 5.42
N THR A 141 1.10 24.51 4.50
CA THR A 141 0.65 24.44 3.11
C THR A 141 -0.27 23.27 2.84
N GLY A 142 -0.17 22.18 3.61
CA GLY A 142 -0.88 20.93 3.38
C GLY A 142 -0.40 20.13 2.16
N HIS A 143 0.68 20.55 1.51
CA HIS A 143 1.26 19.87 0.35
C HIS A 143 2.76 20.14 0.23
N VAL A 144 3.51 19.20 -0.35
CA VAL A 144 4.92 19.43 -0.71
C VAL A 144 5.01 20.43 -1.88
N PRO A 145 6.13 21.19 -2.02
CA PRO A 145 6.28 22.13 -3.13
C PRO A 145 6.21 21.43 -4.49
N ASP A 146 5.71 22.15 -5.50
CA ASP A 146 5.57 21.65 -6.86
C ASP A 146 6.89 21.07 -7.37
N PRO A 147 6.85 19.93 -8.07
CA PRO A 147 8.07 19.26 -8.50
C PRO A 147 8.79 20.07 -9.58
N VAL A 148 10.11 19.96 -9.60
CA VAL A 148 10.97 20.61 -10.60
C VAL A 148 11.84 19.57 -11.30
N ASN A 149 12.01 19.74 -12.61
CA ASN A 149 12.95 18.94 -13.39
C ASN A 149 14.37 19.45 -13.13
N THR A 150 15.29 18.54 -12.83
CA THR A 150 16.71 18.84 -12.57
C THR A 150 17.63 18.47 -13.73
N ASP A 151 17.07 18.00 -14.85
CA ASP A 151 17.77 17.47 -16.03
C ASP A 151 18.75 16.33 -15.70
N SER A 152 18.62 15.74 -14.51
CA SER A 152 19.54 14.77 -13.94
C SER A 152 18.78 13.74 -13.11
N GLN A 153 19.18 12.48 -13.20
CA GLN A 153 18.51 11.39 -12.50
C GLN A 153 18.52 11.62 -10.98
N GLN A 154 17.37 11.41 -10.36
CA GLN A 154 17.13 11.53 -8.94
C GLN A 154 17.06 10.15 -8.27
N PRO A 155 17.38 10.06 -6.97
CA PRO A 155 17.12 8.86 -6.20
C PRO A 155 15.61 8.61 -6.10
N GLY A 156 15.21 7.35 -6.29
CA GLY A 156 13.82 6.91 -6.21
C GLY A 156 13.73 5.46 -5.76
N GLY A 157 12.62 5.10 -5.13
CA GLY A 157 12.31 3.75 -4.66
C GLY A 157 11.27 3.04 -5.52
N ASP A 158 10.65 3.74 -6.48
CA ASP A 158 9.40 3.30 -7.08
C ASP A 158 9.51 3.01 -8.57
N PHE A 159 8.53 2.25 -9.05
CA PHE A 159 8.24 2.11 -10.47
C PHE A 159 6.91 2.80 -10.80
N TRP A 160 6.69 3.11 -12.08
CA TRP A 160 5.40 3.63 -12.52
C TRP A 160 4.26 2.64 -12.22
N PRO A 161 3.02 3.13 -11.99
CA PRO A 161 1.87 2.26 -11.81
C PRO A 161 1.76 1.22 -12.94
N GLY A 162 1.75 -0.07 -12.58
CA GLY A 162 1.65 -1.16 -13.56
C GLY A 162 2.94 -1.53 -14.29
N GLN A 163 4.08 -0.93 -13.96
CA GLN A 163 5.38 -1.27 -14.57
C GLN A 163 5.99 -2.54 -13.98
N PHE A 164 5.88 -2.75 -12.66
CA PHE A 164 6.41 -3.94 -11.98
C PHE A 164 5.33 -4.99 -11.72
N SER A 165 4.19 -4.58 -11.18
CA SER A 165 3.08 -5.45 -10.80
C SER A 165 1.75 -4.79 -11.13
N ARG A 166 0.69 -5.60 -11.26
CA ARG A 166 -0.66 -5.13 -11.59
C ARG A 166 -1.68 -5.91 -10.78
N THR A 167 -2.67 -5.21 -10.24
CA THR A 167 -3.88 -5.87 -9.75
C THR A 167 -4.87 -6.00 -10.90
N HIS A 168 -5.20 -7.23 -11.28
CA HIS A 168 -6.19 -7.53 -12.29
C HIS A 168 -7.53 -7.88 -11.65
N VAL A 169 -8.62 -7.36 -12.21
CA VAL A 169 -9.96 -7.55 -11.67
C VAL A 169 -10.92 -8.03 -12.76
N GLY A 170 -11.57 -9.16 -12.50
CA GLY A 170 -12.54 -9.76 -13.40
C GLY A 170 -13.87 -9.02 -13.35
N VAL A 171 -14.24 -8.36 -14.45
CA VAL A 171 -15.46 -7.55 -14.56
C VAL A 171 -16.32 -7.99 -15.74
N THR A 172 -17.62 -7.78 -15.64
CA THR A 172 -18.59 -8.08 -16.71
C THR A 172 -19.06 -6.82 -17.46
N ARG A 173 -18.66 -5.64 -17.01
CA ARG A 173 -19.03 -4.34 -17.57
C ARG A 173 -17.85 -3.38 -17.42
N TYR A 174 -17.78 -2.38 -18.29
CA TYR A 174 -16.82 -1.29 -18.19
C TYR A 174 -17.19 -0.31 -17.06
N GLY A 175 -16.18 0.25 -16.40
CA GLY A 175 -16.33 1.33 -15.41
C GLY A 175 -15.84 0.95 -14.00
N TYR A 176 -15.46 1.96 -13.23
CA TYR A 176 -14.85 1.79 -11.90
C TYR A 176 -15.76 1.02 -10.92
N ARG A 177 -17.09 1.22 -10.98
CA ARG A 177 -18.04 0.49 -10.12
C ARG A 177 -18.01 -1.02 -10.38
N ALA A 178 -17.80 -1.44 -11.63
CA ALA A 178 -17.67 -2.86 -11.97
C ALA A 178 -16.36 -3.44 -11.41
N VAL A 179 -15.28 -2.65 -11.42
CA VAL A 179 -14.00 -3.00 -10.76
C VAL A 179 -14.19 -3.12 -9.26
N MET A 180 -14.84 -2.15 -8.61
CA MET A 180 -15.12 -2.21 -7.16
C MET A 180 -15.97 -3.44 -6.78
N ALA A 181 -16.98 -3.76 -7.59
CA ALA A 181 -17.79 -4.97 -7.42
C ALA A 181 -17.00 -6.26 -7.69
N GLY A 182 -16.02 -6.23 -8.60
CA GLY A 182 -15.09 -7.32 -8.84
C GLY A 182 -14.18 -7.58 -7.63
N LEU A 183 -13.58 -6.52 -7.09
CA LEU A 183 -12.75 -6.55 -5.89
C LEU A 183 -13.51 -7.13 -4.70
N ARG A 184 -14.72 -6.61 -4.40
CA ARG A 184 -15.59 -7.13 -3.32
C ARG A 184 -15.98 -8.60 -3.48
N ALA A 185 -16.06 -9.07 -4.72
CA ALA A 185 -16.39 -10.45 -5.03
C ALA A 185 -15.16 -11.38 -5.07
N GLY A 186 -13.96 -10.86 -4.80
CA GLY A 186 -12.72 -11.64 -4.80
C GLY A 186 -12.27 -12.07 -6.19
N ARG A 187 -12.77 -11.41 -7.24
CA ARG A 187 -12.38 -11.67 -8.63
C ARG A 187 -11.07 -10.94 -8.95
N VAL A 188 -10.03 -11.25 -8.18
CA VAL A 188 -8.77 -10.51 -8.14
C VAL A 188 -7.60 -11.47 -8.31
N TRP A 189 -6.65 -11.09 -9.15
CA TRP A 189 -5.36 -11.76 -9.30
C TRP A 189 -4.25 -10.75 -9.56
N LEU A 190 -3.03 -11.11 -9.20
CA LEU A 190 -1.84 -10.27 -9.34
C LEU A 190 -1.06 -10.72 -10.59
#